data_AF-A0A933A9B3-F1
#
_entry.id   AF-A0A933A9B3-F1
#
_cell.length_a   1.000
_cell.length_b   1.000
_cell.length_c   1.000
_cell.angle_alpha   90.00
_cell.angle_beta   90.00
_cell.angle_gamma   90.00
#
_symmetry.space_group_name_H-M   'P 1'
#
loop_
_entity.id
_entity.type
_entity.pdbx_description
1 polymer ?
#
loop_
_entity_poly.entity_id
_entity_poly.type
_entity_poly.pdbx_seq_one_letter_code
_entity_poly.pdbx_strand_id
1 'polypeptide(L)'
;GQQVDVSAQESVNCIANSVNRWKREGTMSRRIGGYHGPMPGNTLEVGEVKYSHPKHRQIWECKDGHVAFLIHPGTRGAHNNRALAKYLEMDGGLPPILRNIDWETIDWGQTSPEQLAQIWDAFARFFARHTRRELYQIALKERIEFFPGNTVADVIKEEQLEARGFWQERKVPELMGKTLKFPGPFAQIRFSPVSVQKPETNLNKKQGQPARPFDGVKVLDFSWIYTGPMTTLWLAAYGAEVIKVESSSHLDTGRRGGGLGFVAWNSSKKSVTLNLKHPDGKKLARRLIKWADIVVENFAPGVMQRLGFGYDDLVKINPQIIMLSASMFGANGPHAAQRGLGQELTSLAAFNELTGWPDRTPVTAHGAYTDYVACRLTGATLFAVLHYRRRTGRGCYIDLSQFEASLHFLAPLILEYQATGKLLSRMGNRSLTDSPHGVFPCKGEDRWCAISVSSDSEWQAFCEALGRPDWTKDPRFDTFETRKQNENELENLISQWTTQLSAEEVMSCLQKAGVKAAVVANQADLFKDPQLSYRKHFVPVKHSQLGEYYHADSGFRLQQATPIVTMAPLFGEHNKSVATQLLGVSEDEFNNYLKAGALQ
;
A
#
# COMPACT_ATOMS: atom_id res chain seq x y z
N GLY A 1 -25.81 -7.28 21.23
CA GLY A 1 -24.39 -6.91 21.11
C GLY A 1 -23.72 -7.88 20.18
N GLN A 2 -22.68 -7.44 19.46
CA GLN A 2 -21.89 -8.30 18.57
C GLN A 2 -20.44 -8.28 19.04
N GLN A 3 -19.81 -9.45 19.14
CA GLN A 3 -18.38 -9.55 19.38
C GLN A 3 -17.63 -9.44 18.04
N VAL A 4 -16.64 -8.55 18.01
CA VAL A 4 -15.67 -8.43 16.92
C VAL A 4 -14.34 -8.94 17.43
N ASP A 5 -13.86 -10.05 16.86
CA ASP A 5 -12.54 -10.60 17.17
C ASP A 5 -11.53 -10.08 16.15
N VAL A 6 -10.49 -9.41 16.62
CA VAL A 6 -9.42 -8.84 15.79
C VAL A 6 -8.10 -9.46 16.22
N SER A 7 -7.43 -10.14 15.28
CA SER A 7 -6.08 -10.63 15.49
C SER A 7 -5.08 -9.62 14.95
N ALA A 8 -4.15 -9.17 15.78
CA ALA A 8 -3.02 -8.37 15.34
C ALA A 8 -2.24 -9.13 14.25
N GLN A 9 -1.94 -10.41 14.46
CA GLN A 9 -1.18 -11.24 13.52
C GLN A 9 -1.87 -11.35 12.15
N GLU A 10 -3.18 -11.63 12.10
CA GLU A 10 -3.90 -11.67 10.81
C GLU A 10 -3.93 -10.29 10.16
N SER A 11 -4.19 -9.25 10.95
CA SER A 11 -4.31 -7.87 10.45
C SER A 11 -3.04 -7.39 9.75
N VAL A 12 -1.86 -7.71 10.27
CA VAL A 12 -0.58 -7.35 9.64
C VAL A 12 -0.32 -8.22 8.39
N ASN A 13 -0.74 -9.48 8.39
CA ASN A 13 -0.63 -10.35 7.21
C ASN A 13 -1.60 -9.96 6.07
N CYS A 14 -2.70 -9.27 6.39
CA CYS A 14 -3.58 -8.65 5.40
C CYS A 14 -2.96 -7.42 4.71
N ILE A 15 -1.87 -6.85 5.22
CA ILE A 15 -1.22 -5.63 4.69
C ILE A 15 -0.30 -5.99 3.52
N ALA A 16 0.24 -7.22 3.50
CA ALA A 16 1.39 -7.57 2.65
C ALA A 16 1.08 -8.64 1.58
N ASN A 17 -0.04 -8.54 0.88
CA ASN A 17 -0.27 -9.36 -0.32
C ASN A 17 0.22 -8.65 -1.58
N SER A 18 1.52 -8.41 -1.63
CA SER A 18 2.26 -8.49 -2.89
C SER A 18 3.42 -9.47 -2.69
N VAL A 19 3.34 -10.58 -3.43
CA VAL A 19 4.35 -11.63 -3.46
C VAL A 19 5.60 -11.05 -4.10
N ASN A 20 6.49 -10.44 -3.31
CA ASN A 20 7.85 -10.17 -3.74
C ASN A 20 8.80 -10.81 -2.72
N ARG A 21 9.55 -11.78 -3.25
CA ARG A 21 10.42 -12.70 -2.51
C ARG A 21 11.68 -11.96 -2.09
N TRP A 22 11.94 -11.91 -0.79
CA TRP A 22 13.21 -11.44 -0.26
C TRP A 22 14.32 -12.47 -0.54
N LYS A 23 15.57 -12.02 -0.42
CA LYS A 23 16.78 -12.56 -1.06
C LYS A 23 17.21 -13.96 -0.58
N ARG A 24 17.81 -14.70 -1.52
CA ARG A 24 18.39 -16.06 -1.43
C ARG A 24 19.94 -16.03 -1.28
N GLU A 25 20.48 -14.97 -0.67
CA GLU A 25 21.94 -14.73 -0.57
C GLU A 25 22.38 -14.38 0.87
N GLY A 26 21.85 -15.05 1.89
CA GLY A 26 22.48 -15.19 3.23
C GLY A 26 23.02 -13.93 3.93
N THR A 27 22.57 -12.72 3.58
CA THR A 27 23.04 -11.47 4.16
C THR A 27 21.91 -10.45 4.16
N MET A 28 21.62 -9.85 5.33
CA MET A 28 21.01 -8.52 5.38
C MET A 28 21.86 -7.62 4.48
N SER A 29 21.29 -7.17 3.36
CA SER A 29 21.99 -6.42 2.33
C SER A 29 22.80 -5.28 2.94
N ARG A 30 24.14 -5.37 2.84
CA ARG A 30 25.06 -4.26 3.12
C ARG A 30 24.97 -3.10 2.10
N ARG A 31 23.96 -3.01 1.21
CA ARG A 31 24.05 -2.13 0.01
C ARG A 31 22.78 -1.36 -0.39
N ILE A 32 23.01 -0.05 -0.58
CA ILE A 32 22.42 0.99 -1.46
C ILE A 32 21.01 0.75 -2.00
N GLY A 33 19.99 1.42 -1.41
CA GLY A 33 18.80 1.99 -2.08
C GLY A 33 18.00 1.14 -3.08
N GLY A 34 18.17 -0.17 -3.05
CA GLY A 34 17.62 -1.11 -4.01
C GLY A 34 16.19 -1.47 -3.65
N TYR A 35 15.29 -1.33 -4.62
CA TYR A 35 13.99 -1.96 -4.60
C TYR A 35 14.11 -3.33 -5.28
N HIS A 36 13.74 -4.38 -4.56
CA HIS A 36 13.42 -5.63 -5.21
C HIS A 36 12.05 -5.41 -5.85
N GLY A 37 12.03 -5.16 -7.17
CA GLY A 37 10.90 -5.64 -7.96
C GLY A 37 10.79 -7.16 -7.76
N PRO A 38 9.82 -7.82 -8.42
CA PRO A 38 10.04 -9.23 -8.72
C PRO A 38 11.52 -9.35 -9.21
N MET A 39 12.38 -10.10 -8.49
CA MET A 39 13.87 -10.37 -8.51
C MET A 39 14.61 -11.27 -9.58
N PRO A 40 15.80 -10.92 -10.14
CA PRO A 40 16.23 -11.51 -11.41
C PRO A 40 17.06 -12.73 -11.13
N GLY A 41 16.91 -13.74 -12.00
CA GLY A 41 17.66 -14.98 -11.91
C GLY A 41 16.89 -16.18 -11.36
N ASN A 42 15.61 -16.03 -10.99
CA ASN A 42 14.71 -17.17 -10.87
C ASN A 42 13.46 -16.89 -11.67
N THR A 43 13.39 -17.48 -12.86
CA THR A 43 12.11 -17.63 -13.54
C THR A 43 11.16 -18.32 -12.59
N LEU A 44 10.15 -17.60 -12.08
CA LEU A 44 9.03 -18.31 -11.50
C LEU A 44 8.30 -18.98 -12.66
N GLU A 45 8.03 -20.26 -12.56
CA GLU A 45 7.10 -20.94 -13.46
C GLU A 45 5.83 -21.20 -12.65
N VAL A 46 4.75 -20.52 -13.02
CA VAL A 46 3.40 -20.82 -12.51
C VAL A 46 2.60 -21.28 -13.72
N GLY A 47 2.46 -22.59 -13.88
CA GLY A 47 1.99 -23.17 -15.15
C GLY A 47 2.95 -22.85 -16.29
N GLU A 48 2.44 -22.38 -17.44
CA GLU A 48 3.24 -22.03 -18.62
C GLU A 48 3.87 -20.62 -18.56
N VAL A 49 3.60 -19.84 -17.51
CA VAL A 49 4.03 -18.44 -17.41
C VAL A 49 5.38 -18.32 -16.73
N LYS A 50 6.37 -17.80 -17.47
CA LYS A 50 7.72 -17.47 -17.00
C LYS A 50 7.80 -16.03 -16.49
N TYR A 51 8.26 -15.83 -15.26
CA TYR A 51 8.45 -14.50 -14.69
C TYR A 51 9.93 -14.10 -14.61
N SER A 52 10.38 -13.15 -15.43
CA SER A 52 11.67 -12.44 -15.27
C SER A 52 11.48 -11.20 -14.39
N HIS A 53 12.57 -10.64 -13.87
CA HIS A 53 12.43 -9.98 -12.59
C HIS A 53 13.62 -9.00 -12.26
N PRO A 54 13.92 -7.87 -12.89
CA PRO A 54 15.20 -7.14 -12.71
C PRO A 54 15.45 -6.53 -11.30
N LYS A 55 16.73 -6.34 -10.90
CA LYS A 55 17.10 -5.53 -9.72
C LYS A 55 16.92 -4.06 -10.10
N HIS A 56 16.13 -3.31 -9.35
CA HIS A 56 15.87 -1.90 -9.65
C HIS A 56 16.39 -1.00 -8.52
N ARG A 57 17.06 0.08 -8.90
CA ARG A 57 17.32 1.19 -7.97
C ARG A 57 16.09 2.08 -7.91
N GLN A 58 15.62 2.36 -6.70
CA GLN A 58 14.46 3.24 -6.48
C GLN A 58 14.85 4.52 -5.74
N ILE A 59 15.84 4.45 -4.84
CA ILE A 59 16.30 5.62 -4.10
C ILE A 59 17.63 6.10 -4.67
N TRP A 60 17.68 7.40 -4.97
CA TRP A 60 18.82 8.08 -5.55
C TRP A 60 19.29 9.16 -4.60
N GLU A 61 20.62 9.25 -4.44
CA GLU A 61 21.24 10.33 -3.68
C GLU A 61 21.21 11.61 -4.52
N CYS A 62 20.95 12.73 -3.86
CA CYS A 62 20.90 14.06 -4.45
C CYS A 62 21.61 15.06 -3.51
N LYS A 63 21.78 16.31 -3.95
CA LYS A 63 22.67 17.29 -3.32
C LYS A 63 22.39 17.53 -1.82
N ASP A 64 21.14 17.38 -1.40
CA ASP A 64 20.65 17.66 -0.05
C ASP A 64 19.75 16.54 0.52
N GLY A 65 19.96 15.29 0.09
CA GLY A 65 19.26 14.13 0.63
C GLY A 65 19.01 13.05 -0.43
N HIS A 66 17.78 12.53 -0.49
CA HIS A 66 17.41 11.47 -1.43
C HIS A 66 16.15 11.81 -2.23
N VAL A 67 15.99 11.14 -3.37
CA VAL A 67 14.78 11.16 -4.19
C VAL A 67 14.37 9.72 -4.54
N ALA A 68 13.08 9.43 -4.46
CA ALA A 68 12.51 8.21 -5.03
C ALA A 68 12.20 8.42 -6.51
N PHE A 69 12.69 7.50 -7.33
CA PHE A 69 12.36 7.39 -8.73
C PHE A 69 12.60 5.96 -9.20
N LEU A 70 11.61 5.42 -9.91
CA LEU A 70 11.69 4.05 -10.41
C LEU A 70 11.71 4.03 -11.93
N ILE A 71 12.79 3.48 -12.48
CA ILE A 71 12.96 3.33 -13.92
C ILE A 71 12.25 2.04 -14.34
N HIS A 72 11.11 2.18 -15.00
CA HIS A 72 10.32 1.05 -15.50
C HIS A 72 10.12 1.11 -17.00
N PRO A 73 9.96 -0.06 -17.67
CA PRO A 73 9.64 -0.13 -19.09
C PRO A 73 8.13 0.06 -19.32
N GLY A 74 7.71 -0.01 -20.58
CA GLY A 74 6.31 0.10 -20.99
C GLY A 74 5.82 1.53 -21.11
N THR A 75 4.63 1.71 -21.67
CA THR A 75 4.07 3.02 -22.05
C THR A 75 4.09 4.06 -20.92
N ARG A 76 3.84 3.63 -19.67
CA ARG A 76 3.92 4.51 -18.50
C ARG A 76 5.35 4.94 -18.20
N GLY A 77 6.26 3.99 -18.10
CA GLY A 77 7.66 4.25 -17.82
C GLY A 77 8.34 5.06 -18.93
N ALA A 78 7.97 4.84 -20.18
CA ALA A 78 8.49 5.56 -21.33
C ALA A 78 8.26 7.07 -21.26
N HIS A 79 7.12 7.54 -20.74
CA HIS A 79 6.90 8.97 -20.49
C HIS A 79 7.94 9.53 -19.52
N ASN A 80 8.08 8.89 -18.35
CA ASN A 80 9.01 9.31 -17.30
C ASN A 80 10.46 9.29 -17.78
N ASN A 81 10.87 8.18 -18.42
CA ASN A 81 12.26 7.96 -18.83
C ASN A 81 12.69 8.90 -19.97
N ARG A 82 11.80 9.16 -20.95
CA ARG A 82 12.06 10.12 -22.04
C ARG A 82 12.19 11.54 -21.50
N ALA A 83 11.31 11.94 -20.58
CA ALA A 83 11.38 13.25 -19.95
C ALA A 83 12.69 13.40 -19.16
N LEU A 84 13.11 12.40 -18.39
CA LEU A 84 14.39 12.43 -17.69
C LEU A 84 15.60 12.45 -18.62
N ALA A 85 15.57 11.69 -19.73
CA ALA A 85 16.63 11.70 -20.74
C ALA A 85 16.85 13.11 -21.34
N LYS A 86 15.77 13.89 -21.53
CA LYS A 86 15.87 15.29 -21.96
C LYS A 86 16.61 16.17 -20.95
N TYR A 87 16.34 16.03 -19.66
CA TYR A 87 17.05 16.81 -18.61
C TYR A 87 18.52 16.39 -18.49
N LEU A 88 18.81 15.09 -18.60
CA LEU A 88 20.18 14.59 -18.70
C LEU A 88 20.94 15.21 -19.88
N GLU A 89 20.29 15.39 -21.02
CA GLU A 89 20.90 16.03 -22.20
C GLU A 89 21.15 17.53 -21.97
N MET A 90 20.19 18.23 -21.37
CA MET A 90 20.32 19.65 -21.01
C MET A 90 21.48 19.88 -20.03
N ASP A 91 21.73 18.94 -19.12
CA ASP A 91 22.84 19.03 -18.16
C ASP A 91 24.17 18.46 -18.70
N GLY A 92 24.29 18.29 -20.02
CA GLY A 92 25.51 17.91 -20.72
C GLY A 92 25.96 16.46 -20.51
N GLY A 93 25.05 15.56 -20.11
CA GLY A 93 25.41 14.24 -19.56
C GLY A 93 24.68 13.03 -20.14
N LEU A 94 23.92 13.14 -21.24
CA LEU A 94 23.20 12.01 -21.83
C LEU A 94 24.18 11.05 -22.55
N PRO A 95 24.45 9.85 -22.00
CA PRO A 95 25.33 8.89 -22.65
C PRO A 95 24.64 8.33 -23.91
N PRO A 96 25.40 7.95 -24.96
CA PRO A 96 24.84 7.44 -26.21
C PRO A 96 23.86 6.27 -26.02
N ILE A 97 24.09 5.41 -25.03
CA ILE A 97 23.20 4.27 -24.73
C ILE A 97 21.77 4.73 -24.43
N LEU A 98 21.56 5.86 -23.73
CA LEU A 98 20.24 6.34 -23.36
C LEU A 98 19.45 6.95 -24.54
N ARG A 99 20.13 7.36 -25.62
CA ARG A 99 19.49 7.92 -26.82
C ARG A 99 18.73 6.89 -27.63
N ASN A 100 19.21 5.64 -27.61
CA ASN A 100 18.72 4.58 -28.49
C ASN A 100 17.82 3.57 -27.77
N ILE A 101 17.48 3.79 -26.50
CA ILE A 101 16.59 2.91 -25.76
C ILE A 101 15.14 3.15 -26.20
N ASP A 102 14.50 2.08 -26.68
CA ASP A 102 13.05 2.03 -26.73
C ASP A 102 12.49 1.73 -25.33
N TRP A 103 12.14 2.78 -24.62
CA TRP A 103 11.61 2.69 -23.26
C TRP A 103 10.26 1.96 -23.17
N GLU A 104 9.54 1.78 -24.27
CA GLU A 104 8.27 1.05 -24.28
C GLU A 104 8.49 -0.46 -24.27
N THR A 105 9.57 -0.94 -24.88
CA THR A 105 9.80 -2.36 -25.12
C THR A 105 11.06 -2.92 -24.42
N ILE A 106 11.87 -2.08 -23.78
CA ILE A 106 13.10 -2.51 -23.10
C ILE A 106 12.86 -3.63 -22.08
N ASP A 107 13.56 -4.75 -22.27
CA ASP A 107 13.63 -5.86 -21.32
C ASP A 107 14.94 -5.77 -20.51
N TRP A 108 14.80 -5.30 -19.28
CA TRP A 108 15.89 -5.21 -18.32
C TRP A 108 16.52 -6.59 -17.99
N GLY A 109 15.78 -7.68 -18.16
CA GLY A 109 16.30 -9.03 -17.98
C GLY A 109 17.27 -9.47 -19.08
N GLN A 110 17.22 -8.82 -20.24
CA GLN A 110 18.12 -9.06 -21.38
C GLN A 110 19.19 -7.97 -21.52
N THR A 111 19.16 -6.94 -20.67
CA THR A 111 20.16 -5.86 -20.67
C THR A 111 21.42 -6.32 -19.95
N SER A 112 22.61 -6.10 -20.53
CA SER A 112 23.86 -6.54 -19.90
C SER A 112 24.13 -5.79 -18.59
N PRO A 113 24.85 -6.40 -17.62
CA PRO A 113 25.24 -5.71 -16.39
C PRO A 113 26.00 -4.40 -16.63
N GLU A 114 26.85 -4.34 -17.66
CA GLU A 114 27.63 -3.16 -18.03
C GLU A 114 26.72 -2.05 -18.58
N GLN A 115 25.75 -2.41 -19.41
CA GLN A 115 24.75 -1.46 -19.93
C GLN A 115 23.90 -0.90 -18.81
N LEU A 116 23.43 -1.75 -17.89
CA LEU A 116 22.68 -1.32 -16.69
C LEU A 116 23.49 -0.36 -15.82
N ALA A 117 24.77 -0.66 -15.58
CA ALA A 117 25.65 0.20 -14.81
C ALA A 117 25.80 1.58 -15.46
N GLN A 118 26.02 1.65 -16.77
CA GLN A 118 26.11 2.93 -17.49
C GLN A 118 24.83 3.77 -17.39
N ILE A 119 23.67 3.12 -17.49
CA ILE A 119 22.34 3.75 -17.36
C ILE A 119 22.17 4.30 -15.94
N TRP A 120 22.43 3.48 -14.91
CA TRP A 120 22.29 3.89 -13.52
C TRP A 120 23.27 4.97 -13.12
N ASP A 121 24.53 4.90 -13.55
CA ASP A 121 25.54 5.92 -13.26
C ASP A 121 25.19 7.27 -13.87
N ALA A 122 24.60 7.29 -15.07
CA ALA A 122 24.13 8.51 -15.70
C ALA A 122 23.03 9.18 -14.86
N PHE A 123 22.02 8.41 -14.45
CA PHE A 123 20.96 8.92 -13.59
C PHE A 123 21.48 9.33 -12.21
N ALA A 124 22.40 8.57 -11.61
CA ALA A 124 23.01 8.90 -10.33
C ALA A 124 23.76 10.25 -10.39
N ARG A 125 24.54 10.50 -11.45
CA ARG A 125 25.20 11.80 -11.67
C ARG A 125 24.21 12.95 -11.87
N PHE A 126 23.08 12.69 -12.51
CA PHE A 126 22.02 13.69 -12.64
C PHE A 126 21.43 14.06 -11.28
N PHE A 127 20.96 13.07 -10.52
CA PHE A 127 20.34 13.31 -9.21
C PHE A 127 21.33 13.96 -8.23
N ALA A 128 22.59 13.52 -8.19
CA ALA A 128 23.63 14.07 -7.32
C ALA A 128 23.90 15.58 -7.53
N ARG A 129 23.60 16.13 -8.72
CA ARG A 129 23.79 17.56 -9.04
C ARG A 129 22.62 18.46 -8.65
N HIS A 130 21.47 17.88 -8.36
CA HIS A 130 20.24 18.62 -8.07
C HIS A 130 19.82 18.47 -6.61
N THR A 131 19.15 19.47 -6.09
CA THR A 131 18.45 19.40 -4.80
C THR A 131 17.13 18.64 -4.92
N ARG A 132 16.63 18.10 -3.81
CA ARG A 132 15.30 17.50 -3.69
C ARG A 132 14.22 18.44 -4.24
N ARG A 133 14.32 19.74 -3.95
CA ARG A 133 13.37 20.76 -4.39
C ARG A 133 13.39 20.98 -5.90
N GLU A 134 14.56 21.12 -6.50
CA GLU A 134 14.70 21.28 -7.97
C GLU A 134 14.11 20.08 -8.71
N LEU A 135 14.44 18.87 -8.26
CA LEU A 135 13.92 17.63 -8.83
C LEU A 135 12.40 17.55 -8.72
N TYR A 136 11.83 17.93 -7.57
CA TYR A 136 10.38 17.90 -7.41
C TYR A 136 9.65 18.94 -8.28
N GLN A 137 10.24 20.12 -8.47
CA GLN A 137 9.69 21.12 -9.41
C GLN A 137 9.70 20.62 -10.87
N ILE A 138 10.77 19.92 -11.28
CA ILE A 138 10.79 19.22 -12.58
C ILE A 138 9.66 18.18 -12.64
N ALA A 139 9.48 17.40 -11.57
CA ALA A 139 8.45 16.38 -11.45
C ALA A 139 7.05 16.95 -11.70
N LEU A 140 6.72 18.03 -11.00
CA LEU A 140 5.42 18.70 -11.09
C LEU A 140 5.18 19.30 -12.48
N LYS A 141 6.20 19.94 -13.07
CA LYS A 141 6.11 20.58 -14.39
C LYS A 141 5.91 19.56 -15.51
N GLU A 142 6.70 18.50 -15.52
CA GLU A 142 6.77 17.52 -16.61
C GLU A 142 5.89 16.28 -16.36
N ARG A 143 5.25 16.22 -15.19
CA ARG A 143 4.47 15.08 -14.69
C ARG A 143 5.30 13.80 -14.64
N ILE A 144 6.51 13.92 -14.11
CA ILE A 144 7.43 12.81 -13.84
C ILE A 144 7.24 12.36 -12.40
N GLU A 145 7.40 11.06 -12.14
CA GLU A 145 7.22 10.46 -10.82
C GLU A 145 8.46 10.58 -9.91
N PHE A 146 9.07 11.78 -9.81
CA PHE A 146 10.10 12.05 -8.79
C PHE A 146 9.44 12.47 -7.48
N PHE A 147 9.85 11.84 -6.38
CA PHE A 147 9.35 12.19 -5.05
C PHE A 147 10.51 12.40 -4.09
N PRO A 148 10.65 13.59 -3.48
CA PRO A 148 11.73 13.84 -2.55
C PRO A 148 11.60 12.93 -1.33
N GLY A 149 12.71 12.39 -0.86
CA GLY A 149 12.80 11.70 0.43
C GLY A 149 12.72 12.73 1.54
N ASN A 150 11.52 13.11 1.92
CA ASN A 150 11.27 14.12 2.93
C ASN A 150 11.65 13.61 4.31
N THR A 151 12.04 14.54 5.18
CA THR A 151 12.09 14.31 6.62
C THR A 151 10.76 14.77 7.25
N VAL A 152 10.55 14.45 8.52
CA VAL A 152 9.38 14.99 9.27
C VAL A 152 9.37 16.53 9.27
N ALA A 153 10.55 17.16 9.31
CA ALA A 153 10.68 18.61 9.23
C ALA A 153 10.21 19.18 7.88
N ASP A 154 10.45 18.45 6.78
CA ASP A 154 10.00 18.81 5.44
C ASP A 154 8.48 18.66 5.31
N VAL A 155 7.91 17.56 5.85
CA VAL A 155 6.46 17.29 5.85
C VAL A 155 5.65 18.41 6.50
N ILE A 156 6.12 18.98 7.62
CA ILE A 156 5.41 20.06 8.31
C ILE A 156 5.28 21.34 7.46
N LYS A 157 6.18 21.52 6.49
CA LYS A 157 6.26 22.69 5.59
C LYS A 157 5.67 22.41 4.21
N GLU A 158 5.03 21.25 4.03
CA GLU A 158 4.59 20.82 2.72
C GLU A 158 3.36 21.64 2.26
N GLU A 159 3.47 22.22 1.05
CA GLU A 159 2.50 23.17 0.48
C GLU A 159 1.13 22.54 0.15
N GLN A 160 1.10 21.30 -0.30
CA GLN A 160 -0.11 20.52 -0.53
C GLN A 160 -0.90 20.29 0.77
N LEU A 161 -0.22 19.95 1.88
CA LEU A 161 -0.88 19.76 3.18
C LEU A 161 -1.45 21.07 3.71
N GLU A 162 -0.70 22.16 3.58
CA GLU A 162 -1.15 23.49 3.99
C GLU A 162 -2.34 23.96 3.14
N ALA A 163 -2.25 23.85 1.82
CA ALA A 163 -3.32 24.25 0.90
C ALA A 163 -4.63 23.47 1.11
N ARG A 164 -4.55 22.26 1.66
CA ARG A 164 -5.70 21.42 1.98
C ARG A 164 -6.23 21.58 3.40
N GLY A 165 -5.62 22.47 4.19
CA GLY A 165 -6.01 22.71 5.59
C GLY A 165 -5.84 21.46 6.46
N PHE A 166 -4.83 20.63 6.17
CA PHE A 166 -4.59 19.39 6.89
C PHE A 166 -4.18 19.63 8.34
N TRP A 167 -3.41 20.68 8.62
CA TRP A 167 -2.88 20.93 9.96
C TRP A 167 -3.92 21.57 10.89
N GLN A 168 -4.07 21.00 12.09
CA GLN A 168 -4.80 21.63 13.19
C GLN A 168 -3.81 22.19 14.21
N GLU A 169 -3.74 23.53 14.29
CA GLU A 169 -2.88 24.20 15.25
C GLU A 169 -3.53 24.24 16.64
N ARG A 170 -2.79 23.79 17.66
CA ARG A 170 -3.24 23.81 19.05
C ARG A 170 -2.12 24.22 19.97
N LYS A 171 -2.45 25.04 20.98
CA LYS A 171 -1.56 25.32 22.11
C LYS A 171 -1.48 24.09 23.01
N VAL A 172 -0.27 23.71 23.41
CA VAL A 172 0.00 22.59 24.30
C VAL A 172 0.55 23.14 25.62
N PRO A 173 -0.29 23.27 26.68
CA PRO A 173 0.11 23.84 27.96
C PRO A 173 1.34 23.16 28.57
N GLU A 174 1.45 21.84 28.44
CA GLU A 174 2.54 21.01 28.96
C GLU A 174 3.89 21.34 28.33
N LEU A 175 3.89 21.99 27.15
CA LEU A 175 5.09 22.40 26.43
C LEU A 175 5.26 23.92 26.47
N MET A 176 5.09 24.52 27.65
CA MET A 176 5.20 25.98 27.87
C MET A 176 4.26 26.79 26.97
N GLY A 177 3.10 26.23 26.62
CA GLY A 177 2.14 26.88 25.74
C GLY A 177 2.55 26.97 24.27
N LYS A 178 3.55 26.18 23.82
CA LYS A 178 3.91 26.06 22.41
C LYS A 178 2.69 25.71 21.56
N THR A 179 2.58 26.31 20.38
CA THR A 179 1.56 25.94 19.38
C THR A 179 2.16 24.90 18.46
N LEU A 180 1.54 23.72 18.36
CA LEU A 180 1.98 22.64 17.48
C LEU A 180 0.92 22.37 16.40
N LYS A 181 1.37 21.93 15.22
CA LYS A 181 0.53 21.40 14.14
C LYS A 181 0.25 19.92 14.38
N PHE A 182 -1.02 19.57 14.54
CA PHE A 182 -1.51 18.20 14.64
C PHE A 182 -2.07 17.75 13.29
N PRO A 183 -1.86 16.49 12.86
CA PRO A 183 -2.55 15.92 11.71
C PRO A 183 -4.08 16.03 11.85
N GLY A 184 -4.73 16.66 10.88
CA GLY A 184 -6.19 16.80 10.80
C GLY A 184 -6.84 15.69 9.96
N PRO A 185 -8.11 15.86 9.53
CA PRO A 185 -8.80 14.88 8.71
C PRO A 185 -8.08 14.62 7.39
N PHE A 186 -7.97 13.34 7.01
CA PHE A 186 -7.39 12.89 5.73
C PHE A 186 -8.44 12.72 4.60
N ALA A 187 -9.70 13.01 4.92
CA ALA A 187 -10.82 12.94 4.00
C ALA A 187 -11.68 14.19 4.16
N GLN A 188 -11.86 14.93 3.06
CA GLN A 188 -12.79 16.05 2.99
C GLN A 188 -14.15 15.52 2.53
N ILE A 189 -15.17 15.66 3.37
CA ILE A 189 -16.51 15.11 3.10
C ILE A 189 -17.49 16.26 2.81
N ARG A 190 -18.10 16.22 1.62
CA ARG A 190 -19.19 17.12 1.22
C ARG A 190 -20.50 16.35 1.14
N PHE A 191 -21.36 16.50 2.14
CA PHE A 191 -22.69 15.88 2.13
C PHE A 191 -23.60 16.50 1.08
N SER A 192 -24.37 15.66 0.39
CA SER A 192 -25.43 16.11 -0.52
C SER A 192 -26.40 17.02 0.23
N PRO A 193 -26.81 18.18 -0.31
CA PRO A 193 -27.81 19.02 0.32
C PRO A 193 -29.19 18.37 0.31
N VAL A 194 -29.41 17.36 -0.55
CA VAL A 194 -30.66 16.63 -0.67
C VAL A 194 -30.68 15.47 0.32
N SER A 195 -31.69 15.47 1.19
CA SER A 195 -32.07 14.29 1.96
C SER A 195 -33.23 13.59 1.26
N VAL A 196 -33.10 12.29 1.06
CA VAL A 196 -34.20 11.46 0.59
C VAL A 196 -34.49 10.44 1.68
N GLN A 197 -35.66 10.52 2.31
CA GLN A 197 -36.13 9.43 3.17
C GLN A 197 -36.50 8.25 2.25
N LYS A 198 -35.69 7.20 2.26
CA LYS A 198 -36.14 5.92 1.74
C LYS A 198 -36.95 5.24 2.85
N PRO A 199 -38.00 4.47 2.51
CA PRO A 199 -38.46 3.43 3.44
C PRO A 199 -37.22 2.61 3.82
N GLU A 200 -37.14 2.18 5.08
CA GLU A 200 -36.06 1.29 5.54
C GLU A 200 -35.79 0.29 4.42
N THR A 201 -34.56 0.26 3.91
CA THR A 201 -34.17 -0.80 3.00
C THR A 201 -34.43 -2.08 3.79
N ASN A 202 -35.55 -2.74 3.51
CA ASN A 202 -35.72 -4.14 3.81
C ASN A 202 -34.54 -4.77 3.07
N LEU A 203 -33.45 -4.97 3.81
CA LEU A 203 -32.39 -5.87 3.47
C LEU A 203 -33.16 -7.15 3.16
N ASN A 204 -33.38 -7.43 1.88
CA ASN A 204 -34.14 -8.59 1.46
C ASN A 204 -33.43 -9.75 2.12
N LYS A 205 -33.97 -10.25 3.24
CA LYS A 205 -33.52 -11.49 3.84
C LYS A 205 -33.71 -12.50 2.72
N LYS A 206 -32.63 -12.92 2.08
CA LYS A 206 -32.66 -14.18 1.35
C LYS A 206 -33.07 -15.21 2.41
N GLN A 207 -34.30 -15.71 2.32
CA GLN A 207 -34.81 -16.68 3.27
C GLN A 207 -33.80 -17.84 3.33
N GLY A 208 -33.31 -18.15 4.53
CA GLY A 208 -32.36 -19.25 4.77
C GLY A 208 -30.87 -18.90 4.82
N GLN A 209 -30.44 -17.63 4.69
CA GLN A 209 -29.03 -17.24 4.94
C GLN A 209 -28.91 -16.22 6.09
N PRO A 210 -27.89 -16.33 6.96
CA PRO A 210 -27.61 -15.29 7.96
C PRO A 210 -27.29 -13.97 7.25
N ALA A 211 -27.96 -12.89 7.68
CA ALA A 211 -27.80 -11.56 7.09
C ALA A 211 -26.36 -11.05 7.33
N ARG A 212 -25.69 -10.62 6.26
CA ARG A 212 -24.34 -10.06 6.32
C ARG A 212 -24.37 -8.53 6.45
N PRO A 213 -23.32 -7.89 7.01
CA PRO A 213 -23.34 -6.46 7.33
C PRO A 213 -23.65 -5.52 6.15
N PHE A 214 -23.23 -5.89 4.94
CA PHE A 214 -23.41 -5.10 3.73
C PHE A 214 -24.34 -5.75 2.71
N ASP A 215 -25.16 -6.73 3.10
CA ASP A 215 -26.22 -7.21 2.21
C ASP A 215 -27.05 -6.03 1.70
N GLY A 216 -27.42 -6.05 0.42
CA GLY A 216 -28.17 -4.97 -0.22
C GLY A 216 -27.39 -3.68 -0.51
N VAL A 217 -26.14 -3.52 -0.06
CA VAL A 217 -25.27 -2.41 -0.46
C VAL A 217 -24.72 -2.66 -1.87
N LYS A 218 -24.83 -1.66 -2.74
CA LYS A 218 -24.44 -1.75 -4.15
C LYS A 218 -23.26 -0.83 -4.46
N VAL A 219 -22.17 -1.37 -4.97
CA VAL A 219 -20.94 -0.62 -5.24
C VAL A 219 -20.59 -0.71 -6.72
N LEU A 220 -20.37 0.45 -7.35
CA LEU A 220 -19.81 0.55 -8.69
C LEU A 220 -18.36 1.01 -8.58
N ASP A 221 -17.44 0.11 -8.91
CA ASP A 221 -16.01 0.24 -8.65
C ASP A 221 -15.25 0.53 -9.96
N PHE A 222 -14.87 1.78 -10.18
CA PHE A 222 -13.99 2.19 -11.29
C PHE A 222 -12.51 2.14 -10.90
N SER A 223 -12.19 1.79 -9.66
CA SER A 223 -10.83 1.87 -9.15
C SER A 223 -9.92 0.80 -9.75
N TRP A 224 -8.61 1.04 -9.65
CA TRP A 224 -7.57 0.17 -10.19
C TRP A 224 -6.40 0.06 -9.20
N ILE A 225 -5.58 -0.98 -9.37
CA ILE A 225 -4.46 -1.29 -8.49
C ILE A 225 -4.95 -1.60 -7.06
N TYR A 226 -4.51 -0.86 -6.04
CA TYR A 226 -4.58 -1.36 -4.66
C TYR A 226 -5.64 -0.64 -3.82
N THR A 227 -5.50 0.66 -3.57
CA THR A 227 -6.28 1.39 -2.55
C THR A 227 -7.80 1.25 -2.72
N GLY A 228 -8.31 1.57 -3.91
CA GLY A 228 -9.74 1.44 -4.21
C GLY A 228 -10.21 -0.02 -4.24
N PRO A 229 -9.53 -0.92 -5.00
CA PRO A 229 -9.97 -2.30 -5.08
C PRO A 229 -9.99 -3.03 -3.74
N MET A 230 -8.99 -2.79 -2.87
CA MET A 230 -8.95 -3.35 -1.52
C MET A 230 -10.04 -2.79 -0.61
N THR A 231 -10.36 -1.50 -0.73
CA THR A 231 -11.47 -0.89 0.01
C THR A 231 -12.80 -1.58 -0.33
N THR A 232 -13.05 -1.83 -1.62
CA THR A 232 -14.31 -2.47 -2.05
C THR A 232 -14.31 -3.98 -1.84
N LEU A 233 -13.15 -4.64 -1.76
CA LEU A 233 -13.03 -6.05 -1.43
C LEU A 233 -13.65 -6.38 -0.07
N TRP A 234 -13.42 -5.58 0.97
CA TRP A 234 -14.02 -5.87 2.29
C TRP A 234 -15.53 -5.68 2.29
N LEU A 235 -16.04 -4.70 1.56
CA LEU A 235 -17.48 -4.55 1.36
C LEU A 235 -18.05 -5.80 0.67
N ALA A 236 -17.41 -6.29 -0.39
CA ALA A 236 -17.80 -7.50 -1.10
C ALA A 236 -17.78 -8.74 -0.19
N ALA A 237 -16.70 -8.91 0.57
CA ALA A 237 -16.53 -10.03 1.49
C ALA A 237 -17.65 -10.11 2.53
N TYR A 238 -18.16 -8.96 2.99
CA TYR A 238 -19.25 -8.88 3.95
C TYR A 238 -20.63 -8.57 3.33
N GLY A 239 -20.79 -8.85 2.03
CA GLY A 239 -22.09 -9.02 1.38
C GLY A 239 -22.53 -7.93 0.41
N ALA A 240 -21.73 -6.88 0.21
CA ALA A 240 -22.04 -5.89 -0.82
C ALA A 240 -21.97 -6.50 -2.22
N GLU A 241 -22.86 -6.07 -3.10
CA GLU A 241 -22.76 -6.37 -4.52
C GLU A 241 -21.82 -5.36 -5.17
N VAL A 242 -20.61 -5.79 -5.52
CA VAL A 242 -19.58 -4.94 -6.12
C VAL A 242 -19.42 -5.25 -7.60
N ILE A 243 -19.64 -4.25 -8.45
CA ILE A 243 -19.42 -4.34 -9.90
C ILE A 243 -18.17 -3.51 -10.23
N LYS A 244 -17.09 -4.19 -10.58
CA LYS A 244 -15.88 -3.57 -11.12
C LYS A 244 -16.08 -3.21 -12.60
N VAL A 245 -15.77 -1.98 -12.95
CA VAL A 245 -15.81 -1.47 -14.32
C VAL A 245 -14.39 -1.37 -14.87
N GLU A 246 -14.17 -1.99 -16.03
CA GLU A 246 -12.88 -1.95 -16.74
C GLU A 246 -13.08 -1.64 -18.23
N SER A 247 -12.01 -1.41 -18.97
CA SER A 247 -12.03 -1.42 -20.45
C SER A 247 -10.73 -1.97 -20.98
N SER A 248 -10.70 -2.46 -22.22
CA SER A 248 -9.49 -2.97 -22.86
C SER A 248 -8.40 -1.90 -22.98
N SER A 249 -8.82 -0.64 -23.13
CA SER A 249 -7.92 0.52 -23.18
C SER A 249 -7.40 0.98 -21.81
N HIS A 250 -8.06 0.58 -20.73
CA HIS A 250 -7.73 0.96 -19.35
C HIS A 250 -7.99 -0.24 -18.43
N LEU A 251 -7.21 -1.30 -18.64
CA LEU A 251 -7.28 -2.52 -17.85
C LEU A 251 -6.68 -2.27 -16.46
N ASP A 252 -7.23 -2.92 -15.42
CA ASP A 252 -6.59 -2.90 -14.11
C ASP A 252 -5.17 -3.50 -14.23
N THR A 253 -4.16 -2.74 -13.80
CA THR A 253 -2.76 -3.15 -13.90
C THR A 253 -2.47 -4.39 -13.06
N GLY A 254 -3.28 -4.69 -12.04
CA GLY A 254 -3.20 -5.94 -11.30
C GLY A 254 -3.39 -7.19 -12.17
N ARG A 255 -4.01 -7.07 -13.36
CA ARG A 255 -4.17 -8.19 -14.32
C ARG A 255 -2.89 -8.52 -15.08
N ARG A 256 -1.92 -7.60 -15.12
CA ARG A 256 -0.62 -7.81 -15.77
C ARG A 256 0.22 -8.78 -14.93
N GLY A 257 1.27 -9.36 -15.54
CA GLY A 257 2.18 -10.27 -14.84
C GLY A 257 1.46 -11.46 -14.21
N GLY A 258 0.63 -12.16 -14.99
CA GLY A 258 -0.09 -13.36 -14.55
C GLY A 258 -1.30 -13.14 -13.63
N GLY A 259 -1.65 -11.89 -13.31
CA GLY A 259 -2.93 -11.57 -12.65
C GLY A 259 -2.98 -11.79 -11.14
N LEU A 260 -1.86 -12.10 -10.49
CA LEU A 260 -1.81 -12.36 -9.04
C LEU A 260 -2.25 -11.16 -8.19
N GLY A 261 -1.89 -9.93 -8.60
CA GLY A 261 -2.37 -8.71 -7.93
C GLY A 261 -3.89 -8.56 -8.07
N PHE A 262 -4.42 -8.79 -9.28
CA PHE A 262 -5.85 -8.69 -9.52
C PHE A 262 -6.66 -9.63 -8.64
N VAL A 263 -6.25 -10.92 -8.56
CA VAL A 263 -6.98 -11.89 -7.74
C VAL A 263 -6.90 -11.59 -6.25
N ALA A 264 -5.79 -11.02 -5.77
CA ALA A 264 -5.68 -10.62 -4.37
C ALA A 264 -6.67 -9.49 -3.99
N TRP A 265 -6.91 -8.53 -4.90
CA TRP A 265 -7.64 -7.29 -4.58
C TRP A 265 -9.08 -7.24 -5.11
N ASN A 266 -9.47 -8.18 -5.99
CA ASN A 266 -10.76 -8.16 -6.68
C ASN A 266 -11.59 -9.43 -6.51
N SER A 267 -11.24 -10.30 -5.57
CA SER A 267 -12.09 -11.41 -5.13
C SER A 267 -13.49 -10.94 -4.73
N SER A 268 -14.48 -11.80 -4.93
CA SER A 268 -15.90 -11.53 -4.58
C SER A 268 -16.58 -10.39 -5.35
N LYS A 269 -15.97 -9.88 -6.44
CA LYS A 269 -16.55 -8.86 -7.31
C LYS A 269 -17.11 -9.45 -8.60
N LYS A 270 -18.02 -8.71 -9.24
CA LYS A 270 -18.39 -8.89 -10.65
C LYS A 270 -17.53 -7.99 -11.54
N SER A 271 -17.23 -8.39 -12.77
CA SER A 271 -16.51 -7.57 -13.76
C SER A 271 -17.40 -7.25 -14.95
N VAL A 272 -17.49 -5.98 -15.30
CA VAL A 272 -18.18 -5.46 -16.49
C VAL A 272 -17.22 -4.57 -17.26
N THR A 273 -17.24 -4.66 -18.58
CA THR A 273 -16.43 -3.81 -19.46
C THR A 273 -17.27 -2.67 -19.98
N LEU A 274 -16.79 -1.43 -19.85
CA LEU A 274 -17.44 -0.25 -20.39
C LEU A 274 -16.42 0.63 -21.10
N ASN A 275 -16.57 0.78 -22.41
CA ASN A 275 -15.84 1.80 -23.14
C ASN A 275 -16.47 3.17 -22.92
N LEU A 276 -15.99 3.91 -21.90
CA LEU A 276 -16.52 5.23 -21.55
C LEU A 276 -16.21 6.32 -22.58
N LYS A 277 -15.45 6.03 -23.65
CA LYS A 277 -15.32 6.92 -24.81
C LYS A 277 -16.49 6.76 -25.78
N HIS A 278 -17.20 5.63 -25.76
CA HIS A 278 -18.38 5.38 -26.58
C HIS A 278 -19.65 5.93 -25.92
N PRO A 279 -20.56 6.61 -26.66
CA PRO A 279 -21.81 7.14 -26.10
C PRO A 279 -22.65 6.09 -25.37
N ASP A 280 -22.78 4.88 -25.93
CA ASP A 280 -23.49 3.78 -25.29
C ASP A 280 -22.80 3.22 -24.04
N GLY A 281 -21.47 3.22 -24.00
CA GLY A 281 -20.73 2.88 -22.77
C GLY A 281 -21.05 3.88 -21.66
N LYS A 282 -21.14 5.17 -22.00
CA LYS A 282 -21.60 6.19 -21.04
C LYS A 282 -23.08 6.01 -20.67
N LYS A 283 -23.95 5.61 -21.60
CA LYS A 283 -25.38 5.31 -21.34
C LYS A 283 -25.51 4.19 -20.31
N LEU A 284 -24.78 3.10 -20.48
CA LEU A 284 -24.75 1.96 -19.55
C LEU A 284 -24.18 2.37 -18.19
N ALA A 285 -23.09 3.13 -18.15
CA ALA A 285 -22.53 3.65 -16.90
C ALA A 285 -23.55 4.47 -16.09
N ARG A 286 -24.33 5.36 -16.73
CA ARG A 286 -25.40 6.12 -16.05
C ARG A 286 -26.48 5.21 -15.44
N ARG A 287 -26.84 4.12 -16.12
CA ARG A 287 -27.81 3.14 -15.58
C ARG A 287 -27.24 2.43 -14.35
N LEU A 288 -25.96 2.06 -14.37
CA LEU A 288 -25.28 1.47 -13.22
C LEU A 288 -25.14 2.45 -12.04
N ILE A 289 -24.85 3.72 -12.31
CA ILE A 289 -24.81 4.78 -11.28
C ILE A 289 -26.18 4.94 -10.61
N LYS A 290 -27.27 4.88 -11.39
CA LYS A 290 -28.64 4.91 -10.85
C LYS A 290 -28.92 3.72 -9.92
N TRP A 291 -28.34 2.56 -10.20
CA TRP A 291 -28.45 1.37 -9.37
C TRP A 291 -27.58 1.45 -8.10
N ALA A 292 -26.39 2.05 -8.20
CA ALA A 292 -25.38 2.03 -7.16
C ALA A 292 -25.74 2.88 -5.92
N ASP A 293 -25.26 2.43 -4.76
CA ASP A 293 -25.24 3.19 -3.51
C ASP A 293 -23.92 3.94 -3.31
N ILE A 294 -22.83 3.34 -3.82
CA ILE A 294 -21.47 3.86 -3.73
C ILE A 294 -20.82 3.80 -5.11
N VAL A 295 -20.15 4.87 -5.52
CA VAL A 295 -19.21 4.88 -6.64
C VAL A 295 -17.80 5.08 -6.08
N VAL A 296 -16.85 4.22 -6.45
CA VAL A 296 -15.46 4.29 -5.98
C VAL A 296 -14.52 4.48 -7.16
N GLU A 297 -13.57 5.40 -7.01
CA GLU A 297 -12.50 5.65 -7.96
C GLU A 297 -11.23 6.16 -7.26
N ASN A 298 -10.08 5.95 -7.89
CA ASN A 298 -8.77 6.43 -7.41
C ASN A 298 -7.92 6.91 -8.61
N PHE A 299 -8.56 7.57 -9.57
CA PHE A 299 -7.87 8.15 -10.70
C PHE A 299 -7.21 9.48 -10.32
N ALA A 300 -6.36 9.99 -11.23
CA ALA A 300 -5.87 11.35 -11.12
C ALA A 300 -7.08 12.33 -11.10
N PRO A 301 -7.03 13.39 -10.27
CA PRO A 301 -8.14 14.34 -10.16
C PRO A 301 -8.66 14.86 -11.51
N GLY A 302 -9.99 14.95 -11.60
CA GLY A 302 -10.70 15.42 -12.80
C GLY A 302 -10.89 14.38 -13.91
N VAL A 303 -10.35 13.17 -13.82
CA VAL A 303 -10.61 12.11 -14.82
C VAL A 303 -12.11 11.79 -14.91
N MET A 304 -12.76 11.50 -13.78
CA MET A 304 -14.21 11.21 -13.76
C MET A 304 -15.05 12.40 -14.23
N GLN A 305 -14.66 13.63 -13.88
CA GLN A 305 -15.33 14.84 -14.37
C GLN A 305 -15.30 14.93 -15.91
N ARG A 306 -14.13 14.71 -16.52
CA ARG A 306 -13.98 14.73 -18.00
C ARG A 306 -14.76 13.61 -18.68
N LEU A 307 -14.97 12.48 -18.01
CA LEU A 307 -15.79 11.39 -18.51
C LEU A 307 -17.30 11.70 -18.42
N GLY A 308 -17.70 12.68 -17.60
CA GLY A 308 -19.08 13.07 -17.34
C GLY A 308 -19.69 12.33 -16.14
N PHE A 309 -18.85 11.92 -15.20
CA PHE A 309 -19.20 11.14 -14.01
C PHE A 309 -18.59 11.74 -12.73
N GLY A 310 -18.40 13.06 -12.70
CA GLY A 310 -18.03 13.77 -11.47
C GLY A 310 -19.18 13.76 -10.46
N TYR A 311 -18.89 14.05 -9.19
CA TYR A 311 -19.89 13.94 -8.13
C TYR A 311 -21.18 14.73 -8.42
N ASP A 312 -21.05 15.96 -8.91
CA ASP A 312 -22.21 16.79 -9.23
C ASP A 312 -23.05 16.20 -10.38
N ASP A 313 -22.46 15.39 -11.27
CA ASP A 313 -23.21 14.62 -12.28
C ASP A 313 -23.88 13.39 -11.68
N LEU A 314 -23.22 12.71 -10.74
CA LEU A 314 -23.78 11.54 -10.07
C LEU A 314 -25.00 11.91 -9.22
N VAL A 315 -24.96 13.05 -8.52
CA VAL A 315 -26.08 13.53 -7.68
C VAL A 315 -27.34 13.79 -8.52
N LYS A 316 -27.21 14.23 -9.78
CA LYS A 316 -28.35 14.40 -10.71
C LYS A 316 -29.02 13.07 -11.05
N ILE A 317 -28.27 11.98 -11.03
CA ILE A 317 -28.76 10.62 -11.34
C ILE A 317 -29.29 9.94 -10.07
N ASN A 318 -28.56 10.08 -8.96
CA ASN A 318 -28.90 9.51 -7.65
C ASN A 318 -28.48 10.49 -6.53
N PRO A 319 -29.42 11.28 -5.97
CA PRO A 319 -29.11 12.28 -4.94
C PRO A 319 -28.56 11.72 -3.62
N GLN A 320 -28.73 10.41 -3.39
CA GLN A 320 -28.22 9.70 -2.22
C GLN A 320 -26.85 9.04 -2.45
N ILE A 321 -26.25 9.18 -3.63
CA ILE A 321 -25.01 8.48 -3.96
C ILE A 321 -23.88 8.91 -3.01
N ILE A 322 -23.08 7.93 -2.60
CA ILE A 322 -21.78 8.17 -1.98
C ILE A 322 -20.73 8.03 -3.08
N MET A 323 -19.95 9.06 -3.34
CA MET A 323 -18.79 8.96 -4.23
C MET A 323 -17.51 9.06 -3.42
N LEU A 324 -16.63 8.10 -3.58
CA LEU A 324 -15.30 8.08 -3.00
C LEU A 324 -14.26 8.28 -4.09
N SER A 325 -13.47 9.34 -3.94
CA SER A 325 -12.24 9.61 -4.69
C SER A 325 -11.04 9.40 -3.77
N ALA A 326 -10.24 8.36 -3.99
CA ALA A 326 -9.08 8.03 -3.14
C ALA A 326 -7.76 8.27 -3.89
N SER A 327 -7.50 9.52 -4.26
CA SER A 327 -6.29 9.90 -5.01
C SER A 327 -5.08 10.09 -4.07
N MET A 328 -3.88 10.14 -4.65
CA MET A 328 -2.63 10.25 -3.87
C MET A 328 -2.58 11.51 -3.00
N PHE A 329 -2.98 12.67 -3.55
CA PHE A 329 -2.88 13.98 -2.90
C PHE A 329 -4.22 14.61 -2.50
N GLY A 330 -5.34 13.97 -2.84
CA GLY A 330 -6.66 14.58 -2.81
C GLY A 330 -6.97 15.35 -4.11
N ALA A 331 -8.22 15.80 -4.24
CA ALA A 331 -8.77 16.35 -5.48
C ALA A 331 -8.34 17.79 -5.80
N ASN A 332 -7.72 18.50 -4.85
CA ASN A 332 -7.36 19.92 -4.96
C ASN A 332 -5.99 20.20 -4.31
N GLY A 333 -5.46 21.42 -4.49
CA GLY A 333 -4.14 21.83 -4.01
C GLY A 333 -3.06 21.83 -5.12
N PRO A 334 -1.89 22.43 -4.85
CA PRO A 334 -0.83 22.63 -5.84
C PRO A 334 -0.29 21.31 -6.44
N HIS A 335 -0.29 20.22 -5.68
CA HIS A 335 0.25 18.92 -6.10
C HIS A 335 -0.83 17.91 -6.50
N ALA A 336 -2.11 18.31 -6.55
CA ALA A 336 -3.22 17.40 -6.86
C ALA A 336 -3.09 16.67 -8.21
N ALA A 337 -2.50 17.31 -9.21
CA ALA A 337 -2.31 16.73 -10.54
C ALA A 337 -1.10 15.80 -10.65
N GLN A 338 -0.26 15.74 -9.62
CA GLN A 338 0.96 14.93 -9.61
C GLN A 338 0.60 13.44 -9.63
N ARG A 339 1.31 12.69 -10.47
CA ARG A 339 1.15 11.24 -10.61
C ARG A 339 2.23 10.50 -9.83
N GLY A 340 1.93 9.29 -9.39
CA GLY A 340 2.83 8.42 -8.63
C GLY A 340 2.10 7.18 -8.13
N LEU A 341 2.83 6.32 -7.42
CA LEU A 341 2.28 5.20 -6.64
C LEU A 341 2.59 5.39 -5.16
N GLY A 342 2.00 4.55 -4.34
CA GLY A 342 2.27 4.57 -2.91
C GLY A 342 3.75 4.36 -2.56
N GLN A 343 4.54 3.69 -3.41
CA GLN A 343 5.97 3.47 -3.15
C GLN A 343 6.80 4.75 -3.23
N GLU A 344 6.46 5.65 -4.16
CA GLU A 344 7.11 6.95 -4.20
C GLU A 344 6.52 7.89 -3.14
N LEU A 345 5.24 7.73 -2.81
CA LEU A 345 4.59 8.51 -1.76
C LEU A 345 5.22 8.30 -0.37
N THR A 346 5.77 7.11 -0.08
CA THR A 346 6.48 6.89 1.20
C THR A 346 7.73 7.75 1.34
N SER A 347 8.39 8.14 0.24
CA SER A 347 9.48 9.11 0.27
C SER A 347 8.97 10.49 0.68
N LEU A 348 7.91 10.96 0.04
CA LEU A 348 7.36 12.30 0.32
C LEU A 348 6.74 12.37 1.72
N ALA A 349 6.20 11.26 2.22
CA ALA A 349 5.64 11.13 3.56
C ALA A 349 6.67 10.80 4.65
N ALA A 350 7.97 10.90 4.37
CA ALA A 350 9.07 10.71 5.30
C ALA A 350 9.32 9.30 5.86
N PHE A 351 8.53 8.30 5.45
CA PHE A 351 8.75 6.92 5.86
C PHE A 351 10.14 6.41 5.44
N ASN A 352 10.60 6.77 4.23
CA ASN A 352 11.87 6.27 3.73
C ASN A 352 13.05 6.81 4.55
N GLU A 353 13.05 8.10 4.90
CA GLU A 353 14.12 8.70 5.72
C GLU A 353 14.18 8.13 7.16
N LEU A 354 13.14 7.44 7.61
CA LEU A 354 13.09 6.71 8.88
C LEU A 354 13.47 5.23 8.76
N THR A 355 13.53 4.69 7.54
CA THR A 355 13.63 3.24 7.29
C THR A 355 14.99 2.85 6.70
N GLY A 356 15.68 1.92 7.36
CA GLY A 356 16.99 1.41 6.95
C GLY A 356 18.08 1.65 7.99
N TRP A 357 19.34 1.55 7.56
CA TRP A 357 20.50 1.73 8.43
C TRP A 357 21.05 3.16 8.31
N PRO A 358 21.60 3.75 9.39
CA PRO A 358 22.11 5.11 9.41
C PRO A 358 23.27 5.34 8.43
N ASP A 359 24.10 4.32 8.19
CA ASP A 359 25.26 4.34 7.30
C ASP A 359 24.91 4.09 5.82
N ARG A 360 23.61 4.03 5.48
CA ARG A 360 23.13 3.64 4.14
C ARG A 360 22.02 4.54 3.63
N THR A 361 21.83 4.47 2.32
CA THR A 361 20.66 5.03 1.63
C THR A 361 19.36 4.50 2.28
N PRO A 362 18.33 5.34 2.43
CA PRO A 362 16.98 4.93 2.77
C PRO A 362 16.48 3.69 2.03
N VAL A 363 15.63 2.95 2.72
CA VAL A 363 14.94 1.79 2.15
C VAL A 363 13.45 2.08 2.11
N THR A 364 12.83 1.85 0.96
CA THR A 364 11.37 1.88 0.84
C THR A 364 10.78 0.69 1.58
N ALA A 365 9.76 0.92 2.41
CA ALA A 365 8.95 -0.17 2.95
C ALA A 365 8.42 -1.05 1.81
N HIS A 366 8.30 -2.36 2.06
CA HIS A 366 7.86 -3.31 1.03
C HIS A 366 6.49 -2.97 0.47
N GLY A 367 6.37 -2.93 -0.86
CA GLY A 367 5.13 -2.60 -1.55
C GLY A 367 4.76 -1.12 -1.48
N ALA A 368 3.46 -0.83 -1.60
CA ALA A 368 2.92 0.52 -1.52
C ALA A 368 2.33 0.75 -0.11
N TYR A 369 3.21 0.98 0.88
CA TYR A 369 2.81 1.05 2.29
C TYR A 369 1.68 2.05 2.55
N THR A 370 1.72 3.21 1.89
CA THR A 370 0.68 4.23 1.96
C THR A 370 -0.67 3.72 1.43
N ASP A 371 -0.70 2.95 0.35
CA ASP A 371 -1.93 2.31 -0.18
C ASP A 371 -2.51 1.31 0.81
N TYR A 372 -1.64 0.55 1.51
CA TYR A 372 -2.04 -0.45 2.50
C TYR A 372 -2.72 0.17 3.72
N VAL A 373 -2.22 1.33 4.14
CA VAL A 373 -2.81 2.11 5.23
C VAL A 373 -4.08 2.81 4.78
N ALA A 374 -4.03 3.48 3.62
CA ALA A 374 -5.11 4.31 3.14
C ALA A 374 -6.39 3.51 2.92
N CYS A 375 -6.32 2.29 2.37
CA CYS A 375 -7.53 1.49 2.13
C CYS A 375 -8.29 1.17 3.44
N ARG A 376 -7.58 0.92 4.56
CA ARG A 376 -8.16 0.63 5.89
C ARG A 376 -8.93 1.83 6.43
N LEU A 377 -8.28 2.99 6.44
CA LEU A 377 -8.90 4.25 6.86
C LEU A 377 -10.07 4.64 5.94
N THR A 378 -9.94 4.36 4.64
CA THR A 378 -11.01 4.57 3.66
C THR A 378 -12.21 3.67 3.93
N GLY A 379 -11.99 2.38 4.22
CA GLY A 379 -13.04 1.43 4.58
C GLY A 379 -13.81 1.88 5.82
N ALA A 380 -13.10 2.26 6.89
CA ALA A 380 -13.72 2.82 8.09
C ALA A 380 -14.55 4.09 7.81
N THR A 381 -14.03 4.98 6.94
CA THR A 381 -14.73 6.19 6.50
C THR A 381 -16.02 5.85 5.76
N LEU A 382 -15.98 4.89 4.84
CA LEU A 382 -17.18 4.41 4.14
C LEU A 382 -18.20 3.80 5.09
N PHE A 383 -17.77 3.06 6.11
CA PHE A 383 -18.69 2.48 7.11
C PHE A 383 -19.41 3.58 7.89
N ALA A 384 -18.68 4.60 8.33
CA ALA A 384 -19.24 5.75 9.04
C ALA A 384 -20.23 6.53 8.16
N VAL A 385 -19.88 6.77 6.89
CA VAL A 385 -20.74 7.47 5.92
C VAL A 385 -21.98 6.66 5.57
N LEU A 386 -21.86 5.34 5.37
CA LEU A 386 -23.01 4.47 5.15
C LEU A 386 -23.97 4.52 6.33
N HIS A 387 -23.44 4.47 7.55
CA HIS A 387 -24.23 4.63 8.76
C HIS A 387 -24.91 6.01 8.84
N TYR A 388 -24.19 7.08 8.51
CA TYR A 388 -24.74 8.44 8.45
C TYR A 388 -25.85 8.55 7.39
N ARG A 389 -25.64 8.00 6.19
CA ARG A 389 -26.63 7.98 5.11
C ARG A 389 -27.89 7.21 5.52
N ARG A 390 -27.76 6.09 6.23
CA ARG A 390 -28.92 5.34 6.77
C ARG A 390 -29.76 6.20 7.71
N ARG A 391 -29.13 6.99 8.58
CA ARG A 391 -29.83 7.86 9.54
C ARG A 391 -30.43 9.12 8.92
N THR A 392 -29.80 9.67 7.88
CA THR A 392 -30.12 11.00 7.36
C THR A 392 -30.71 11.02 5.96
N GLY A 393 -30.62 9.90 5.22
CA GLY A 393 -31.00 9.82 3.82
C GLY A 393 -30.08 10.59 2.85
N ARG A 394 -28.94 11.12 3.33
CA ARG A 394 -28.04 11.99 2.54
C ARG A 394 -26.83 11.20 2.03
N GLY A 395 -26.57 11.30 0.73
CA GLY A 395 -25.30 10.88 0.13
C GLY A 395 -24.17 11.88 0.42
N CYS A 396 -22.96 11.62 -0.08
CA CYS A 396 -21.85 12.56 0.03
C CYS A 396 -20.76 12.31 -1.02
N TYR A 397 -19.91 13.32 -1.21
CA TYR A 397 -18.61 13.18 -1.83
C TYR A 397 -17.55 13.02 -0.75
N ILE A 398 -16.66 12.05 -0.91
CA ILE A 398 -15.50 11.80 -0.05
C ILE A 398 -14.26 11.99 -0.92
N ASP A 399 -13.54 13.09 -0.70
CA ASP A 399 -12.21 13.32 -1.27
C ASP A 399 -11.16 12.90 -0.25
N LEU A 400 -10.55 11.73 -0.48
CA LEU A 400 -9.55 11.14 0.40
C LEU A 400 -8.16 11.28 -0.21
N SER A 401 -7.22 11.78 0.59
CA SER A 401 -5.81 11.89 0.25
C SER A 401 -5.02 10.76 0.90
N GLN A 402 -4.38 9.92 0.09
CA GLN A 402 -3.51 8.84 0.59
C GLN A 402 -2.31 9.43 1.34
N PHE A 403 -1.82 10.59 0.92
CA PHE A 403 -0.73 11.30 1.58
C PHE A 403 -1.13 11.69 3.01
N GLU A 404 -2.23 12.43 3.17
CA GLU A 404 -2.74 12.85 4.48
C GLU A 404 -3.05 11.65 5.39
N ALA A 405 -3.65 10.59 4.82
CA ALA A 405 -3.98 9.37 5.55
C ALA A 405 -2.73 8.68 6.12
N SER A 406 -1.64 8.63 5.35
CA SER A 406 -0.40 8.00 5.79
C SER A 406 0.29 8.74 6.95
N LEU A 407 0.17 10.08 7.01
CA LEU A 407 0.85 10.89 8.02
C LEU A 407 0.30 10.69 9.44
N HIS A 408 -0.91 10.14 9.59
CA HIS A 408 -1.44 9.73 10.89
C HIS A 408 -0.58 8.66 11.57
N PHE A 409 0.18 7.88 10.80
CA PHE A 409 1.11 6.86 11.33
C PHE A 409 2.45 7.44 11.76
N LEU A 410 2.71 8.71 11.45
CA LEU A 410 3.90 9.46 11.88
C LEU A 410 3.54 10.61 12.85
N ALA A 411 2.29 10.68 13.31
CA ALA A 411 1.81 11.77 14.17
C ALA A 411 2.68 11.97 15.44
N PRO A 412 3.09 10.91 16.18
CA PRO A 412 3.99 11.09 17.32
C PRO A 412 5.33 11.72 16.94
N LEU A 413 5.93 11.31 15.82
CA LEU A 413 7.21 11.83 15.33
C LEU A 413 7.10 13.30 14.88
N ILE A 414 6.00 13.64 14.21
CA ILE A 414 5.67 15.02 13.82
C ILE A 414 5.58 15.92 15.06
N LEU A 415 4.93 15.45 16.14
CA LEU A 415 4.80 16.21 17.37
C LEU A 415 6.12 16.29 18.15
N GLU A 416 6.87 15.19 18.24
CA GLU A 416 8.16 15.14 18.93
C GLU A 416 9.18 16.12 18.31
N TYR A 417 9.26 16.16 16.98
CA TYR A 417 10.14 17.11 16.28
C TYR A 417 9.76 18.56 16.61
N GLN A 418 8.47 18.92 16.58
CA GLN A 418 8.03 20.28 16.91
C GLN A 418 8.26 20.63 18.39
N ALA A 419 8.11 19.65 19.28
CA ALA A 419 8.30 19.85 20.72
C ALA A 419 9.78 20.05 21.09
N THR A 420 10.66 19.23 20.50
CA THR A 420 12.06 19.08 20.94
C THR A 420 13.10 19.62 19.96
N GLY A 421 12.73 19.81 18.69
CA GLY A 421 13.67 20.09 17.60
C GLY A 421 14.51 18.89 17.17
N LYS A 422 14.35 17.71 17.81
CA LYS A 422 15.13 16.51 17.49
C LYS A 422 14.53 15.82 16.27
N LEU A 423 15.34 15.67 15.23
CA LEU A 423 14.97 14.93 14.03
C LEU A 423 15.38 13.47 14.16
N LEU A 424 14.41 12.57 14.19
CA LEU A 424 14.69 11.13 14.10
C LEU A 424 15.09 10.72 12.69
N SER A 425 15.97 9.74 12.62
CA SER A 425 16.51 9.17 11.38
C SER A 425 16.63 7.65 11.54
N ARG A 426 17.04 6.99 10.46
CA ARG A 426 17.30 5.56 10.38
C ARG A 426 18.18 5.06 11.53
N MET A 427 17.73 4.03 12.23
CA MET A 427 18.50 3.38 13.30
C MET A 427 18.57 1.85 13.14
N GLY A 428 18.29 1.34 11.93
CA GLY A 428 18.17 -0.10 11.69
C GLY A 428 17.03 -0.69 12.50
N ASN A 429 17.29 -1.84 13.12
CA ASN A 429 16.32 -2.53 13.99
C ASN A 429 16.48 -2.16 15.47
N ARG A 430 17.21 -1.09 15.81
CA ARG A 430 17.39 -0.64 17.20
C ARG A 430 16.16 0.09 17.71
N SER A 431 16.09 0.21 19.03
CA SER A 431 15.10 1.02 19.74
C SER A 431 15.79 2.12 20.54
N LEU A 432 15.10 3.24 20.76
CA LEU A 432 15.56 4.28 21.68
C LEU A 432 15.36 3.90 23.15
N THR A 433 14.48 2.94 23.44
CA THR A 433 13.99 2.63 24.79
C THR A 433 14.27 1.19 25.24
N ASP A 434 14.78 0.34 24.35
CA ASP A 434 14.97 -1.09 24.60
C ASP A 434 16.42 -1.48 24.28
N SER A 435 17.02 -2.34 25.09
CA SER A 435 18.35 -2.91 24.84
C SER A 435 18.57 -4.22 25.62
N PRO A 436 18.91 -5.33 24.93
CA PRO A 436 19.01 -5.45 23.47
C PRO A 436 17.67 -5.32 22.75
N HIS A 437 17.69 -4.73 21.56
CA HIS A 437 16.54 -4.68 20.65
C HIS A 437 17.03 -4.78 19.20
N GLY A 438 16.63 -5.84 18.50
CA GLY A 438 17.12 -6.07 17.15
C GLY A 438 16.61 -7.35 16.50
N VAL A 439 17.17 -7.63 15.32
CA VAL A 439 16.92 -8.86 14.56
C VAL A 439 18.26 -9.57 14.39
N PHE A 440 18.36 -10.76 14.97
CA PHE A 440 19.61 -11.50 15.11
C PHE A 440 19.62 -12.74 14.21
N PRO A 441 20.74 -13.04 13.53
CA PRO A 441 20.83 -14.21 12.68
C PRO A 441 20.77 -15.49 13.52
N CYS A 442 20.08 -16.50 12.99
CA CYS A 442 19.96 -17.81 13.60
C CYS A 442 20.58 -18.88 12.69
N LYS A 443 20.73 -20.10 13.22
CA LYS A 443 21.18 -21.25 12.47
C LYS A 443 20.26 -21.50 11.26
N GLY A 444 20.86 -21.60 10.08
CA GLY A 444 20.18 -21.85 8.81
C GLY A 444 20.34 -20.71 7.81
N GLU A 445 19.79 -20.88 6.62
CA GLU A 445 19.82 -19.87 5.56
C GLU A 445 18.68 -18.86 5.75
N ASP A 446 19.02 -17.58 5.85
CA ASP A 446 18.07 -16.46 6.00
C ASP A 446 17.05 -16.68 7.14
N ARG A 447 17.52 -17.23 8.26
CA ARG A 447 16.74 -17.40 9.50
C ARG A 447 17.15 -16.36 10.51
N TRP A 448 16.17 -15.69 11.09
CA TRP A 448 16.39 -14.60 12.03
C TRP A 448 15.37 -14.64 13.16
N CYS A 449 15.77 -14.13 14.33
CA CYS A 449 14.88 -13.92 15.46
C CYS A 449 14.92 -12.46 15.89
N ALA A 450 13.76 -11.81 15.95
CA ALA A 450 13.59 -10.51 16.56
C ALA A 450 13.57 -10.67 18.08
N ILE A 451 14.33 -9.85 18.81
CA ILE A 451 14.43 -9.89 20.27
C ILE A 451 14.27 -8.45 20.80
N SER A 452 13.49 -8.28 21.87
CA SER A 452 13.30 -7.00 22.57
C SER A 452 13.38 -7.21 24.09
N VAL A 453 14.26 -6.45 24.73
CA VAL A 453 14.42 -6.37 26.19
C VAL A 453 14.21 -4.91 26.60
N SER A 454 13.17 -4.68 27.39
CA SER A 454 12.64 -3.37 27.76
C SER A 454 12.72 -3.05 29.25
N SER A 455 13.21 -3.99 30.06
CA SER A 455 13.38 -3.82 31.50
C SER A 455 14.56 -4.60 32.03
N ASP A 456 15.05 -4.24 33.21
CA ASP A 456 16.13 -4.99 33.87
C ASP A 456 15.67 -6.39 34.30
N SER A 457 14.40 -6.60 34.61
CA SER A 457 13.86 -7.95 34.84
C SER A 457 13.91 -8.82 33.58
N GLU A 458 13.56 -8.25 32.41
CA GLU A 458 13.70 -8.97 31.13
C GLU A 458 15.18 -9.21 30.80
N TRP A 459 16.08 -8.29 31.16
CA TRP A 459 17.52 -8.49 30.99
C TRP A 459 18.05 -9.65 31.82
N GLN A 460 17.70 -9.74 33.12
CA GLN A 460 18.12 -10.86 33.95
C GLN A 460 17.56 -12.19 33.42
N ALA A 461 16.29 -12.20 33.02
CA ALA A 461 15.68 -13.38 32.39
C ALA A 461 16.35 -13.77 31.07
N PHE A 462 16.77 -12.78 30.26
CA PHE A 462 17.54 -12.99 29.04
C PHE A 462 18.88 -13.64 29.35
N CYS A 463 19.64 -13.11 30.31
CA CYS A 463 20.91 -13.69 30.74
C CYS A 463 20.73 -15.13 31.25
N GLU A 464 19.68 -15.41 32.02
CA GLU A 464 19.34 -16.76 32.49
C GLU A 464 19.02 -17.72 31.35
N ALA A 465 18.21 -17.30 30.38
CA ALA A 465 17.87 -18.11 29.21
C ALA A 465 19.10 -18.49 28.38
N LEU A 466 20.10 -17.61 28.33
CA LEU A 466 21.38 -17.84 27.67
C LEU A 466 22.32 -18.78 28.46
N GLY A 467 21.98 -19.15 29.70
CA GLY A 467 22.85 -19.91 30.60
C GLY A 467 23.90 -19.06 31.31
N ARG A 468 23.69 -17.74 31.40
CA ARG A 468 24.56 -16.74 32.04
C ARG A 468 26.03 -16.81 31.57
N PRO A 469 26.30 -16.68 30.27
CA PRO A 469 27.67 -16.62 29.76
C PRO A 469 28.43 -15.44 30.36
N ASP A 470 29.74 -15.54 30.54
CA ASP A 470 30.51 -14.61 31.38
C ASP A 470 30.39 -13.14 30.96
N TRP A 471 30.24 -12.86 29.67
CA TRP A 471 30.04 -11.49 29.18
C TRP A 471 28.77 -10.84 29.75
N THR A 472 27.74 -11.59 30.17
CA THR A 472 26.53 -11.03 30.80
C THR A 472 26.81 -10.38 32.16
N LYS A 473 27.95 -10.68 32.78
CA LYS A 473 28.42 -10.09 34.05
C LYS A 473 29.37 -8.90 33.82
N ASP A 474 29.69 -8.58 32.56
CA ASP A 474 30.55 -7.45 32.23
C ASP A 474 29.85 -6.14 32.60
N PRO A 475 30.51 -5.22 33.36
CA PRO A 475 29.93 -3.92 33.73
C PRO A 475 29.42 -3.10 32.53
N ARG A 476 29.92 -3.35 31.32
CA ARG A 476 29.41 -2.73 30.09
C ARG A 476 27.94 -3.04 29.80
N PHE A 477 27.36 -4.10 30.38
CA PHE A 477 25.98 -4.52 30.11
C PHE A 477 25.05 -4.52 31.33
N ASP A 478 25.51 -3.97 32.46
CA ASP A 478 24.79 -4.01 33.74
C ASP A 478 23.49 -3.19 33.72
N THR A 479 23.55 -1.96 33.21
CA THR A 479 22.42 -1.03 33.14
C THR A 479 21.91 -0.84 31.71
N PHE A 480 20.69 -0.34 31.54
CA PHE A 480 20.18 0.05 30.23
C PHE A 480 21.11 1.04 29.52
N GLU A 481 21.57 2.08 30.22
CA GLU A 481 22.45 3.12 29.66
C GLU A 481 23.78 2.54 29.17
N THR A 482 24.40 1.66 29.97
CA THR A 482 25.67 1.02 29.58
C THR A 482 25.46 0.05 28.42
N ARG A 483 24.35 -0.71 28.39
CA ARG A 483 23.97 -1.54 27.24
C ARG A 483 23.81 -0.69 25.97
N LYS A 484 23.11 0.44 26.06
CA LYS A 484 22.93 1.40 24.96
C LYS A 484 24.25 1.96 24.44
N GLN A 485 25.21 2.25 25.31
CA GLN A 485 26.54 2.73 24.90
C GLN A 485 27.38 1.65 24.22
N ASN A 486 27.11 0.37 24.48
CA ASN A 486 27.88 -0.78 24.01
C ASN A 486 27.09 -1.70 23.04
N GLU A 487 26.03 -1.20 22.40
CA GLU A 487 25.10 -2.01 21.59
C GLU A 487 25.77 -2.81 20.48
N ASN A 488 26.75 -2.23 19.78
CA ASN A 488 27.46 -2.95 18.72
C ASN A 488 28.08 -4.25 19.24
N GLU A 489 28.72 -4.19 20.41
CA GLU A 489 29.39 -5.34 21.01
C GLU A 489 28.37 -6.33 21.59
N LEU A 490 27.34 -5.81 22.27
CA LEU A 490 26.24 -6.63 22.77
C LEU A 490 25.56 -7.40 21.64
N GLU A 491 25.26 -6.74 20.52
CA GLU A 491 24.64 -7.36 19.35
C GLU A 491 25.53 -8.46 18.73
N ASN A 492 26.85 -8.26 18.71
CA ASN A 492 27.79 -9.28 18.26
C ASN A 492 27.76 -10.52 19.16
N LEU A 493 27.79 -10.34 20.48
CA LEU A 493 27.75 -11.44 21.45
C LEU A 493 26.42 -12.20 21.39
N ILE A 494 25.30 -11.48 21.25
CA ILE A 494 23.98 -12.10 21.06
C ILE A 494 23.95 -12.88 19.75
N SER A 495 24.47 -12.32 18.66
CA SER A 495 24.53 -13.00 17.36
C SER A 495 25.35 -14.30 17.42
N GLN A 496 26.47 -14.31 18.17
CA GLN A 496 27.28 -15.51 18.38
C GLN A 496 26.51 -16.62 19.10
N TRP A 497 25.58 -16.28 19.98
CA TRP A 497 24.70 -17.24 20.64
C TRP A 497 23.54 -17.67 19.72
N THR A 498 22.82 -16.73 19.11
CA THR A 498 21.64 -17.03 18.28
C THR A 498 21.99 -17.86 17.04
N THR A 499 23.19 -17.69 16.45
CA THR A 499 23.62 -18.47 15.27
C THR A 499 23.85 -19.96 15.55
N GLN A 500 23.90 -20.38 16.82
CA GLN A 500 24.04 -21.79 17.20
C GLN A 500 22.69 -22.53 17.21
N LEU A 501 21.58 -21.79 17.24
CA LEU A 501 20.22 -22.29 17.43
C LEU A 501 19.33 -21.90 16.25
N SER A 502 18.32 -22.71 15.94
CA SER A 502 17.27 -22.30 15.00
C SER A 502 16.48 -21.10 15.55
N ALA A 503 15.83 -20.34 14.67
CA ALA A 503 15.06 -19.17 15.09
C ALA A 503 13.91 -19.55 16.03
N GLU A 504 13.31 -20.73 15.82
CA GLU A 504 12.25 -21.31 16.63
C GLU A 504 12.77 -21.71 18.02
N GLU A 505 13.97 -22.28 18.11
CA GLU A 505 14.63 -22.60 19.40
C GLU A 505 14.96 -21.32 20.19
N VAL A 506 15.52 -20.31 19.53
CA VAL A 506 15.78 -18.99 20.16
C VAL A 506 14.48 -18.40 20.68
N MET A 507 13.44 -18.33 19.83
CA MET A 507 12.13 -17.81 20.21
C MET A 507 11.54 -18.57 21.41
N SER A 508 11.52 -19.90 21.37
CA SER A 508 10.96 -20.74 22.43
C SER A 508 11.73 -20.60 23.74
N CYS A 509 13.06 -20.56 23.67
CA CYS A 509 13.95 -20.39 24.83
C CYS A 509 13.68 -19.06 25.54
N LEU A 510 13.68 -17.96 24.80
CA LEU A 510 13.50 -16.62 25.34
C LEU A 510 12.07 -16.39 25.86
N GLN A 511 11.04 -16.81 25.11
CA GLN A 511 9.65 -16.66 25.55
C GLN A 511 9.34 -17.45 26.83
N LYS A 512 9.94 -18.64 27.03
CA LYS A 512 9.80 -19.40 28.29
C LYS A 512 10.36 -18.66 29.50
N ALA A 513 11.38 -17.82 29.30
CA ALA A 513 11.93 -16.95 30.33
C ALA A 513 11.17 -15.62 30.48
N GLY A 514 10.11 -15.39 29.69
CA GLY A 514 9.37 -14.13 29.70
C GLY A 514 10.00 -13.01 28.86
N VAL A 515 11.00 -13.33 28.03
CA VAL A 515 11.64 -12.36 27.12
C VAL A 515 10.92 -12.37 25.77
N LYS A 516 10.62 -11.17 25.26
CA LYS A 516 9.98 -11.00 23.95
C LYS A 516 10.94 -11.42 22.84
N ALA A 517 10.58 -12.48 22.14
CA ALA A 517 11.27 -12.95 20.95
C ALA A 517 10.26 -13.46 19.90
N ALA A 518 10.58 -13.32 18.62
CA ALA A 518 9.74 -13.83 17.53
C ALA A 518 10.60 -14.22 16.33
N VAL A 519 10.26 -15.32 15.66
CA VAL A 519 10.84 -15.66 14.36
C VAL A 519 10.49 -14.56 13.34
N VAL A 520 11.49 -14.13 12.56
CA VAL A 520 11.23 -13.30 11.38
C VAL A 520 10.69 -14.20 10.27
N ALA A 521 9.36 -14.30 10.20
CA ALA A 521 8.67 -15.19 9.28
C ALA A 521 8.82 -14.73 7.81
N ASN A 522 9.13 -15.68 6.93
CA ASN A 522 9.00 -15.49 5.49
C ASN A 522 7.60 -15.95 5.00
N GLN A 523 7.31 -15.81 3.70
CA GLN A 523 5.99 -16.14 3.15
C GLN A 523 5.62 -17.62 3.33
N ALA A 524 6.59 -18.53 3.28
CA ALA A 524 6.34 -19.97 3.46
C ALA A 524 6.04 -20.32 4.92
N ASP A 525 6.64 -19.59 5.86
CA ASP A 525 6.39 -19.76 7.30
C ASP A 525 4.94 -19.41 7.64
N LEU A 526 4.35 -18.39 6.99
CA LEU A 526 2.96 -17.98 7.24
C LEU A 526 1.95 -19.13 6.99
N PHE A 527 2.18 -19.97 5.98
CA PHE A 527 1.32 -21.13 5.70
C PHE A 527 1.49 -22.27 6.72
N LYS A 528 2.59 -22.27 7.47
CA LYS A 528 2.89 -23.25 8.51
C LYS A 528 2.59 -22.74 9.91
N ASP A 529 2.23 -21.45 10.04
CA ASP A 529 1.96 -20.82 11.32
C ASP A 529 0.74 -21.48 12.00
N PRO A 530 0.90 -22.06 13.21
CA PRO A 530 -0.19 -22.76 13.88
C PRO A 530 -1.37 -21.86 14.21
N GLN A 531 -1.12 -20.60 14.52
CA GLN A 531 -2.16 -19.64 14.88
C GLN A 531 -2.94 -19.22 13.64
N LEU A 532 -2.29 -18.88 12.52
CA LEU A 532 -2.96 -18.57 11.24
C LEU A 532 -3.74 -19.77 10.70
N SER A 533 -3.21 -20.99 10.86
CA SER A 533 -3.89 -22.24 10.49
C SER A 533 -5.13 -22.51 11.35
N TYR A 534 -5.02 -22.43 12.68
CA TYR A 534 -6.16 -22.51 13.61
C TYR A 534 -7.24 -21.49 13.25
N ARG A 535 -6.78 -20.31 12.84
CA ARG A 535 -7.60 -19.19 12.42
C ARG A 535 -8.13 -19.31 10.98
N LYS A 536 -7.70 -20.30 10.18
CA LYS A 536 -8.12 -20.45 8.78
C LYS A 536 -7.90 -19.17 7.97
N HIS A 537 -6.81 -18.45 8.26
CA HIS A 537 -6.54 -17.15 7.68
C HIS A 537 -6.39 -17.21 6.16
N PHE A 538 -5.79 -18.28 5.64
CA PHE A 538 -5.65 -18.52 4.20
C PHE A 538 -6.79 -19.40 3.70
N VAL A 539 -7.66 -18.83 2.86
CA VAL A 539 -8.83 -19.49 2.29
C VAL A 539 -8.51 -20.02 0.89
N PRO A 540 -8.67 -21.33 0.62
CA PRO A 540 -8.47 -21.85 -0.72
C PRO A 540 -9.58 -21.39 -1.66
N VAL A 541 -9.21 -20.93 -2.85
CA VAL A 541 -10.10 -20.41 -3.89
C VAL A 541 -9.71 -21.03 -5.22
N LYS A 542 -10.70 -21.58 -5.95
CA LYS A 542 -10.50 -22.12 -7.30
C LYS A 542 -10.76 -21.02 -8.33
N HIS A 543 -9.77 -20.73 -9.16
CA HIS A 543 -9.85 -19.79 -10.27
C HIS A 543 -9.80 -20.54 -11.61
N SER A 544 -10.69 -20.20 -12.53
CA SER A 544 -10.84 -20.88 -13.82
C SER A 544 -9.57 -20.85 -14.68
N GLN A 545 -8.72 -19.82 -14.55
CA GLN A 545 -7.48 -19.67 -15.31
C GLN A 545 -6.19 -19.93 -14.51
N LEU A 546 -6.23 -19.83 -13.17
CA LEU A 546 -5.01 -19.90 -12.34
C LEU A 546 -4.93 -21.19 -11.52
N GLY A 547 -5.97 -22.02 -11.56
CA GLY A 547 -6.11 -23.16 -10.66
C GLY A 547 -6.47 -22.73 -9.24
N GLU A 548 -6.11 -23.56 -8.27
CA GLU A 548 -6.35 -23.26 -6.86
C GLU A 548 -5.26 -22.33 -6.29
N TYR A 549 -5.68 -21.29 -5.58
CA TYR A 549 -4.79 -20.38 -4.87
C TYR A 549 -5.35 -20.06 -3.48
N TYR A 550 -4.53 -19.48 -2.61
CA TYR A 550 -4.95 -19.08 -1.26
C TYR A 550 -5.14 -17.57 -1.19
N HIS A 551 -6.30 -17.14 -0.72
CA HIS A 551 -6.63 -15.75 -0.46
C HIS A 551 -6.59 -15.47 1.04
N ALA A 552 -6.01 -14.36 1.46
CA ALA A 552 -5.97 -13.99 2.88
C ALA A 552 -7.30 -13.39 3.31
N ASP A 553 -7.88 -13.92 4.39
CA ASP A 553 -9.09 -13.39 4.99
C ASP A 553 -8.88 -11.96 5.53
N SER A 554 -9.97 -11.25 5.73
CA SER A 554 -10.16 -9.86 6.16
C SER A 554 -9.45 -9.40 7.46
N GLY A 555 -8.79 -10.28 8.21
CA GLY A 555 -8.03 -9.94 9.42
C GLY A 555 -8.86 -9.68 10.69
N PHE A 556 -10.19 -9.71 10.57
CA PHE A 556 -11.14 -9.64 11.67
C PHE A 556 -12.28 -10.63 11.47
N ARG A 557 -12.94 -11.03 12.56
CA ARG A 557 -14.09 -11.94 12.52
C ARG A 557 -15.30 -11.33 13.18
N LEU A 558 -16.43 -11.56 12.52
CA LEU A 558 -17.74 -11.22 13.03
C LEU A 558 -18.42 -12.52 13.44
N GLN A 559 -18.79 -12.67 14.71
CA GLN A 559 -19.38 -13.91 15.23
C GLN A 559 -20.62 -14.39 14.45
N GLN A 560 -21.38 -13.45 13.87
CA GLN A 560 -22.62 -13.72 13.13
C GLN A 560 -22.47 -13.58 11.60
N ALA A 561 -21.26 -13.32 11.09
CA ALA A 561 -21.05 -13.12 9.66
C ALA A 561 -19.68 -13.64 9.21
N THR A 562 -19.70 -14.71 8.42
CA THR A 562 -18.50 -15.23 7.75
C THR A 562 -18.25 -14.44 6.46
N PRO A 563 -17.02 -13.95 6.23
CA PRO A 563 -16.68 -13.32 4.96
C PRO A 563 -16.80 -14.32 3.81
N ILE A 564 -17.29 -13.86 2.66
CA ILE A 564 -17.34 -14.64 1.43
C ILE A 564 -16.15 -14.25 0.57
N VAL A 565 -15.30 -15.22 0.28
CA VAL A 565 -14.21 -15.08 -0.69
C VAL A 565 -14.51 -15.99 -1.88
N THR A 566 -14.93 -15.41 -3.00
CA THR A 566 -15.00 -16.12 -4.28
C THR A 566 -13.86 -15.69 -5.18
N MET A 567 -13.64 -16.44 -6.27
CA MET A 567 -12.64 -16.07 -7.27
C MET A 567 -12.85 -14.63 -7.75
N ALA A 568 -11.75 -13.93 -8.04
CA ALA A 568 -11.83 -12.67 -8.75
C ALA A 568 -12.33 -12.91 -10.18
N PRO A 569 -13.11 -11.97 -10.75
CA PRO A 569 -13.78 -12.20 -12.02
C PRO A 569 -12.83 -12.12 -13.21
N LEU A 570 -13.11 -12.94 -14.24
CA LEU A 570 -12.48 -12.75 -15.55
C LEU A 570 -12.91 -11.40 -16.14
N PHE A 571 -12.10 -10.86 -17.06
CA PHE A 571 -12.40 -9.60 -17.73
C PHE A 571 -13.75 -9.69 -18.46
N GLY A 572 -14.71 -8.87 -18.06
CA GLY A 572 -16.05 -8.83 -18.67
C GLY A 572 -16.93 -10.06 -18.41
N GLU A 573 -16.54 -10.94 -17.48
CA GLU A 573 -17.26 -12.19 -17.17
C GLU A 573 -18.76 -11.97 -16.92
N HIS A 574 -19.11 -10.83 -16.34
CA HIS A 574 -20.48 -10.52 -15.91
C HIS A 574 -21.19 -9.54 -16.84
N ASN A 575 -20.64 -9.24 -18.03
CA ASN A 575 -21.25 -8.34 -19.01
C ASN A 575 -22.71 -8.71 -19.31
N LYS A 576 -22.97 -9.96 -19.71
CA LYS A 576 -24.31 -10.40 -20.10
C LYS A 576 -25.27 -10.35 -18.92
N SER A 577 -24.92 -10.93 -17.78
CA SER A 577 -25.81 -10.99 -16.61
C SER A 577 -26.11 -9.60 -16.04
N VAL A 578 -25.13 -8.70 -15.98
CA VAL A 578 -25.36 -7.32 -15.55
C VAL A 578 -26.21 -6.55 -16.57
N ALA A 579 -25.91 -6.65 -17.85
CA ALA A 579 -26.68 -5.95 -18.87
C ALA A 579 -28.15 -6.43 -18.90
N THR A 580 -28.39 -7.74 -19.01
CA THR A 580 -29.74 -8.25 -19.24
C THR A 580 -30.56 -8.38 -17.96
N GLN A 581 -29.98 -8.98 -16.90
CA GLN A 581 -30.74 -9.28 -15.68
C GLN A 581 -30.83 -8.08 -14.75
N LEU A 582 -29.74 -7.31 -14.61
CA LEU A 582 -29.71 -6.16 -13.69
C LEU A 582 -30.24 -4.88 -14.36
N LEU A 583 -29.78 -4.57 -15.57
CA LEU A 583 -30.17 -3.34 -16.24
C LEU A 583 -31.44 -3.50 -17.06
N GLY A 584 -31.84 -4.71 -17.46
CA GLY A 584 -32.99 -4.94 -18.34
C GLY A 584 -32.70 -4.57 -19.80
N VAL A 585 -31.46 -4.71 -20.25
CA VAL A 585 -31.07 -4.60 -21.67
C VAL A 585 -31.55 -5.85 -22.41
N SER A 586 -32.18 -5.71 -23.59
CA SER A 586 -32.57 -6.88 -24.38
C SER A 586 -31.34 -7.63 -24.93
N GLU A 587 -31.51 -8.90 -25.32
CA GLU A 587 -30.39 -9.64 -25.94
C GLU A 587 -29.89 -8.95 -27.23
N ASP A 588 -30.80 -8.38 -28.02
CA ASP A 588 -30.45 -7.64 -29.23
C ASP A 588 -29.66 -6.36 -28.93
N GLU A 589 -30.09 -5.57 -27.95
CA GLU A 589 -29.34 -4.38 -27.52
C GLU A 589 -27.96 -4.76 -26.97
N PHE A 590 -27.87 -5.84 -26.19
CA PHE A 590 -26.60 -6.34 -25.66
C PHE A 590 -25.63 -6.74 -26.79
N ASN A 591 -26.11 -7.49 -27.77
CA ASN A 591 -25.32 -7.88 -28.94
C ASN A 591 -24.88 -6.65 -29.76
N ASN A 592 -25.74 -5.63 -29.87
CA ASN A 592 -25.39 -4.37 -30.52
C ASN A 592 -24.31 -3.60 -29.73
N TYR A 593 -24.37 -3.58 -28.40
CA TYR A 593 -23.32 -2.95 -27.57
C TYR A 593 -21.97 -3.65 -27.69
N LEU A 594 -21.94 -4.98 -27.81
CA LEU A 594 -20.70 -5.71 -28.10
C LEU A 594 -20.16 -5.37 -29.49
N LYS A 595 -21.00 -5.42 -30.53
CA LYS A 595 -20.60 -5.09 -31.91
C LYS A 595 -20.09 -3.65 -32.04
N ALA A 596 -20.70 -2.71 -31.33
CA ALA A 596 -20.30 -1.30 -31.33
C ALA A 596 -19.06 -1.02 -30.45
N GLY A 597 -18.56 -2.00 -29.71
CA GLY A 597 -17.42 -1.83 -28.80
C GLY A 597 -17.74 -0.97 -27.57
N ALA A 598 -19.01 -0.85 -27.20
CA ALA A 598 -19.45 -0.22 -25.95
C ALA A 598 -19.25 -1.17 -24.76
N LEU A 599 -19.51 -2.47 -24.98
CA LEU A 599 -19.08 -3.60 -24.17
C LEU A 599 -17.95 -4.32 -24.91
N GLN A 600 -17.03 -4.95 -24.17
CA GLN A 600 -15.80 -5.55 -24.69
C GLN A 600 -15.55 -6.93 -24.11
#